data_AF-A0A2V7YT52-F1
#
_entry.id   AF-A0A2V7YT52-F1
#
_cell.length_a   1.000
_cell.length_b   1.000
_cell.length_c   1.000
_cell.angle_alpha   90.00
_cell.angle_beta   90.00
_cell.angle_gamma   90.00
#
_symmetry.space_group_name_H-M   'P 1'
#
loop_
_entity.id
_entity.type
_entity.pdbx_description
1 polymer ?
#
loop_
_entity_poly.entity_id
_entity_poly.type
_entity_poly.pdbx_seq_one_letter_code
_entity_poly.pdbx_strand_id
1 'polypeptide(L)'
;MSGWALDLGTTNSGIACWDESLGKPRLVETPDIGRNPDTEDPLAAPRLVPSAVHFLERLGVLDRLGSWPPLARRFFIGRRAVIGRPALERNQGVVHPSFVPTFKPALSGEPLRPLARVGRESLTARDAAHAFLRELLHEVKRTTGQRVR
;
A
#
# COMPACT_ATOMS: atom_id res chain seq x y z
N MET A 1 -23.42 9.59 3.09
CA MET A 1 -22.48 8.52 3.50
C MET A 1 -21.49 8.44 2.36
N SER A 2 -20.21 8.82 2.54
CA SER A 2 -19.26 8.74 1.43
C SER A 2 -18.93 7.28 1.13
N GLY A 3 -19.38 6.79 -0.02
CA GLY A 3 -19.01 5.48 -0.52
C GLY A 3 -17.54 5.45 -0.91
N TRP A 4 -16.85 4.36 -0.60
CA TRP A 4 -15.46 4.12 -0.98
C TRP A 4 -15.36 2.89 -1.86
N ALA A 5 -14.47 2.92 -2.83
CA ALA A 5 -14.16 1.79 -3.69
C ALA A 5 -12.64 1.62 -3.81
N LEU A 6 -12.17 0.39 -3.72
CA LEU A 6 -10.78 0.01 -3.91
C LEU A 6 -10.70 -0.98 -5.06
N ASP A 7 -9.96 -0.63 -6.10
CA ASP A 7 -9.46 -1.58 -7.08
C ASP A 7 -8.07 -2.03 -6.66
N LEU A 8 -7.96 -3.27 -6.20
CA LEU A 8 -6.70 -3.90 -5.84
C LEU A 8 -6.15 -4.63 -7.06
N GLY A 9 -5.47 -3.94 -7.97
CA GLY A 9 -4.95 -4.53 -9.21
C GLY A 9 -3.65 -5.33 -9.03
N THR A 10 -3.23 -6.03 -10.09
CA THR A 10 -1.97 -6.81 -10.07
C THR A 10 -0.75 -5.91 -10.11
N THR A 11 -0.81 -4.86 -10.93
CA THR A 11 0.31 -3.94 -11.18
C THR A 11 0.10 -2.62 -10.44
N ASN A 12 -1.11 -2.08 -10.51
CA ASN A 12 -1.46 -0.82 -9.86
C ASN A 12 -2.82 -0.97 -9.15
N SER A 13 -3.00 -0.25 -8.06
CA SER A 13 -4.23 -0.19 -7.29
C SER A 13 -4.73 1.25 -7.22
N GLY A 14 -6.05 1.43 -7.16
CA GLY A 14 -6.69 2.74 -7.12
C GLY A 14 -7.77 2.79 -6.06
N ILE A 15 -7.93 3.94 -5.41
CA ILE A 15 -9.01 4.16 -4.45
C ILE A 15 -9.83 5.37 -4.85
N ALA A 16 -11.15 5.24 -4.81
CA ALA A 16 -12.10 6.29 -5.12
C ALA A 16 -13.07 6.51 -3.96
N CYS A 17 -13.55 7.75 -3.83
CA CYS A 17 -14.58 8.13 -2.88
C CYS A 17 -15.72 8.87 -3.59
N TRP A 18 -16.94 8.75 -3.07
CA TRP A 18 -18.05 9.57 -3.52
C TRP A 18 -17.84 11.04 -3.11
N ASP A 19 -17.87 11.95 -4.08
CA ASP A 19 -17.78 13.38 -3.86
C ASP A 19 -19.19 13.98 -3.85
N GLU A 20 -19.70 14.28 -2.66
CA GLU A 20 -21.05 14.82 -2.48
C GLU A 20 -21.21 16.20 -3.16
N SER A 21 -20.14 17.01 -3.22
CA SER A 21 -20.20 18.35 -3.84
C SER A 21 -20.33 18.29 -5.35
N LEU A 22 -19.76 17.24 -5.97
CA LEU A 22 -19.77 17.04 -7.41
C LEU A 22 -20.81 16.00 -7.86
N GLY A 23 -21.48 15.32 -6.92
CA GLY A 23 -22.47 14.27 -7.19
C GLY A 23 -21.93 13.09 -7.98
N LYS A 24 -20.63 12.77 -7.85
CA LYS A 24 -19.95 11.72 -8.65
C LYS A 24 -18.78 11.08 -7.91
N PRO A 25 -18.34 9.87 -8.28
CA PRO A 25 -17.12 9.30 -7.74
C PRO A 25 -15.89 10.09 -8.19
N ARG A 26 -14.93 10.25 -7.28
CA ARG A 26 -13.64 10.89 -7.52
C ARG A 26 -12.52 9.96 -7.08
N LEU A 27 -11.50 9.82 -7.92
CA LEU A 27 -10.28 9.10 -7.56
C LEU A 27 -9.51 9.90 -6.50
N VAL A 28 -9.03 9.20 -5.47
CA VAL A 28 -8.18 9.81 -4.44
C VAL A 28 -6.74 9.76 -4.92
N GLU A 29 -6.14 10.93 -5.01
CA GLU A 29 -4.74 11.06 -5.38
C GLU A 29 -3.86 10.91 -4.15
N THR A 30 -2.82 10.10 -4.27
CA THR A 30 -1.86 9.82 -3.19
C THR A 30 -0.44 10.06 -3.73
N PRO A 31 -0.02 11.32 -3.95
CA PRO A 31 1.21 11.64 -4.69
C PRO A 31 2.49 11.04 -4.08
N ASP A 32 2.50 10.80 -2.78
CA ASP A 32 3.66 10.25 -2.08
C ASP A 32 3.87 8.74 -2.34
N ILE A 33 2.82 8.01 -2.74
CA ILE A 33 2.89 6.56 -3.02
C ILE A 33 2.44 6.18 -4.44
N GLY A 34 1.71 7.07 -5.10
CA GLY A 34 1.25 6.93 -6.48
C GLY A 34 2.41 7.02 -7.47
N ARG A 35 2.14 6.66 -8.72
CA ARG A 35 3.07 6.97 -9.81
C ARG A 35 3.18 8.48 -9.98
N ASN A 36 4.26 8.94 -10.63
CA ASN A 36 4.56 10.37 -10.66
C ASN A 36 3.46 11.13 -11.42
N PRO A 37 2.73 12.08 -10.80
CA PRO A 37 1.65 12.82 -11.45
C PRO A 37 2.14 13.68 -12.63
N ASP A 38 3.42 14.05 -12.62
CA ASP A 38 4.04 14.90 -13.65
C ASP A 38 4.40 14.14 -14.95
N THR A 39 4.09 12.84 -15.01
CA THR A 39 4.29 12.05 -16.23
C THR A 39 3.07 12.21 -17.14
N GLU A 40 3.25 12.85 -18.30
CA GLU A 40 2.17 13.11 -19.27
C GLU A 40 1.60 11.84 -19.91
N ASP A 41 2.28 10.70 -19.83
CA ASP A 41 1.83 9.43 -20.39
C ASP A 41 0.66 8.82 -19.57
N PRO A 42 -0.56 8.74 -20.13
CA PRO A 42 -1.70 8.13 -19.44
C PRO A 42 -1.51 6.63 -19.18
N LEU A 43 -0.72 5.93 -20.01
CA LEU A 43 -0.35 4.52 -19.79
C LEU A 43 0.57 4.35 -18.57
N ALA A 44 1.21 5.43 -18.14
CA ALA A 44 1.97 5.45 -16.90
C ALA A 44 1.07 5.35 -15.67
N ALA A 45 -0.26 5.42 -15.78
CA ALA A 45 -1.22 5.35 -14.67
C ALA A 45 -0.81 6.24 -13.48
N PRO A 46 -0.57 7.54 -13.69
CA PRO A 46 0.06 8.44 -12.72
C PRO A 46 -0.70 8.50 -11.38
N ARG A 47 -2.03 8.41 -11.43
CA ARG A 47 -2.87 8.51 -10.22
C ARG A 47 -3.06 7.19 -9.47
N LEU A 48 -2.46 6.10 -9.96
CA LEU A 48 -2.56 4.79 -9.33
C LEU A 48 -1.32 4.46 -8.52
N VAL A 49 -1.51 3.63 -7.49
CA VAL A 49 -0.45 3.17 -6.59
C VAL A 49 0.10 1.84 -7.10
N PRO A 50 1.39 1.73 -7.44
CA PRO A 50 1.98 0.43 -7.77
C PRO A 50 1.72 -0.60 -6.68
N SER A 51 1.31 -1.82 -7.04
CA SER A 51 0.97 -2.88 -6.09
C SER A 51 2.22 -3.62 -5.57
N ALA A 52 3.24 -2.84 -5.23
CA ALA A 52 4.54 -3.26 -4.75
C ALA A 52 4.70 -2.90 -3.26
N VAL A 53 5.46 -3.72 -2.55
CA VAL A 53 5.68 -3.61 -1.10
C VAL A 53 7.16 -3.82 -0.80
N HIS A 54 7.75 -2.94 0.00
CA HIS A 54 9.09 -3.08 0.55
C HIS A 54 8.98 -3.09 2.07
N PHE A 55 9.26 -4.23 2.70
CA PHE A 55 9.16 -4.37 4.16
C PHE A 55 10.33 -3.71 4.88
N LEU A 56 10.06 -3.07 6.01
CA LEU A 56 11.09 -2.40 6.81
C LEU A 56 11.82 -3.40 7.71
N GLU A 57 13.15 -3.47 7.60
CA GLU A 57 13.98 -4.42 8.37
C GLU A 57 14.13 -4.07 9.85
N ARG A 58 14.05 -2.78 10.19
CA ARG A 58 14.13 -2.29 11.57
C ARG A 58 12.89 -1.48 11.89
N LEU A 59 11.92 -2.14 12.50
CA LEU A 59 10.79 -1.48 13.14
C LEU A 59 11.31 -0.74 14.38
N GLY A 60 11.16 0.58 14.42
CA GLY A 60 11.45 1.39 15.60
C GLY A 60 10.51 1.03 16.76
N VAL A 61 10.77 1.56 17.96
CA VAL A 61 9.94 1.28 19.16
C VAL A 61 8.47 1.62 18.92
N LEU A 62 8.20 2.72 18.20
CA LEU A 62 6.86 3.13 17.79
C LEU A 62 6.21 2.19 16.76
N ASP A 63 7.00 1.63 15.85
CA ASP A 63 6.51 0.67 14.84
C ASP A 63 6.10 -0.66 15.48
N ARG A 64 6.82 -1.08 16.53
CA ARG A 64 6.47 -2.26 17.32
C ARG A 64 5.18 -2.04 18.12
N LEU A 65 5.01 -0.89 18.76
CA LEU A 65 3.73 -0.54 19.44
C LEU A 65 2.55 -0.53 18.46
N GLY A 66 2.81 -0.05 17.24
CA GLY A 66 1.92 -0.01 16.10
C GLY A 66 1.49 -1.36 15.51
N SER A 67 2.15 -2.45 15.91
CA SER A 67 1.86 -3.81 15.46
C SER A 67 0.87 -4.55 16.38
N TRP A 68 0.58 -3.99 17.56
CA TRP A 68 -0.31 -4.63 18.53
C TRP A 68 -1.77 -4.61 18.02
N PRO A 69 -2.46 -5.77 17.92
CA PRO A 69 -3.75 -5.87 17.22
C PRO A 69 -4.83 -4.83 17.58
N PRO A 70 -5.04 -4.46 18.85
CA PRO A 70 -6.04 -3.45 19.19
C PRO A 70 -5.63 -2.02 18.77
N LEU A 71 -4.34 -1.68 18.83
CA LEU A 71 -3.84 -0.35 18.44
C LEU A 71 -3.63 -0.21 16.93
N ALA A 72 -3.12 -1.26 16.27
CA ALA A 72 -2.92 -1.31 14.83
C ALA A 72 -4.22 -1.01 14.07
N ARG A 73 -5.33 -1.59 14.54
CA ARG A 73 -6.67 -1.40 13.96
C ARG A 73 -7.24 -0.01 14.23
N ARG A 74 -6.85 0.65 15.33
CA ARG A 74 -7.52 1.89 15.76
C ARG A 74 -6.74 3.16 15.40
N PHE A 75 -5.41 3.13 15.45
CA PHE A 75 -4.59 4.33 15.38
C PHE A 75 -3.63 4.40 14.19
N PHE A 76 -3.43 3.31 13.42
CA PHE A 76 -2.43 3.25 12.34
C PHE A 76 -1.04 3.80 12.78
N ILE A 77 -0.64 3.51 14.02
CA ILE A 77 0.66 3.94 14.56
C ILE A 77 1.73 3.03 13.96
N GLY A 78 2.86 3.62 13.54
CA GLY A 78 4.01 2.90 13.01
C GLY A 78 3.92 2.49 11.53
N ARG A 79 5.05 2.40 10.84
CA ARG A 79 5.14 1.87 9.47
C ARG A 79 5.62 0.43 9.48
N ARG A 80 4.95 -0.45 8.74
CA ARG A 80 5.39 -1.85 8.55
C ARG A 80 6.11 -2.05 7.23
N ALA A 81 5.73 -1.26 6.23
CA ALA A 81 6.28 -1.33 4.89
C ALA A 81 6.26 0.05 4.24
N VAL A 82 7.01 0.16 3.14
CA VAL A 82 6.84 1.20 2.14
C VAL A 82 6.13 0.56 0.94
N ILE A 83 5.22 1.29 0.32
CA ILE A 83 4.37 0.76 -0.76
C ILE A 83 4.41 1.69 -1.98
N GLY A 84 3.93 1.21 -3.12
CA GLY A 84 3.77 2.06 -4.29
C GLY A 84 5.11 2.43 -4.95
N ARG A 85 5.17 3.65 -5.51
CA ARG A 85 6.38 4.17 -6.17
C ARG A 85 7.61 4.13 -5.25
N PRO A 86 7.56 4.60 -3.98
CA PRO A 86 8.72 4.51 -3.10
C PRO A 86 9.22 3.08 -2.84
N ALA A 87 8.35 2.06 -2.91
CA ALA A 87 8.78 0.68 -2.80
C ALA A 87 9.58 0.22 -4.02
N LEU A 88 9.15 0.64 -5.22
CA LEU A 88 9.87 0.40 -6.47
C LEU A 88 11.23 1.08 -6.46
N GLU A 89 11.28 2.38 -6.09
CA GLU A 89 12.50 3.19 -6.05
C GLU A 89 13.55 2.61 -5.10
N ARG A 90 13.14 2.09 -3.94
CA ARG A 90 14.06 1.42 -3.00
C ARG A 90 14.69 0.15 -3.54
N ASN A 91 14.05 -0.49 -4.52
CA ASN A 91 14.58 -1.69 -5.18
C ASN A 91 15.21 -1.36 -6.53
N GLN A 92 15.39 -0.08 -6.89
CA GLN A 92 16.13 0.31 -8.08
C GLN A 92 17.63 0.17 -7.82
N GLY A 93 18.32 -0.52 -8.73
CA GLY A 93 19.78 -0.70 -8.67
C GLY A 93 20.26 -1.75 -7.66
N VAL A 94 19.48 -2.09 -6.63
CA VAL A 94 19.79 -3.14 -5.65
C VAL A 94 18.56 -4.00 -5.39
N VAL A 95 18.70 -5.31 -5.56
CA VAL A 95 17.62 -6.27 -5.26
C VAL A 95 17.60 -6.55 -3.76
N HIS A 96 16.49 -6.20 -3.10
CA HIS A 96 16.29 -6.43 -1.68
C HIS A 96 15.42 -7.66 -1.42
N PRO A 97 15.81 -8.57 -0.51
CA PRO A 97 14.99 -9.74 -0.17
C PRO A 97 13.67 -9.38 0.54
N SER A 98 13.57 -8.16 1.08
CA SER A 98 12.37 -7.60 1.72
C SER A 98 11.39 -6.97 0.72
N PHE A 99 11.66 -7.03 -0.58
CA PHE A 99 10.84 -6.43 -1.62
C PHE A 99 9.92 -7.46 -2.30
N VAL A 100 8.65 -7.09 -2.48
CA VAL A 100 7.63 -7.83 -3.19
C VAL A 100 7.13 -6.97 -4.36
N PRO A 101 7.44 -7.33 -5.62
CA PRO A 101 7.05 -6.52 -6.79
C PRO A 101 5.55 -6.60 -7.09
N THR A 102 4.93 -7.76 -6.85
CA THR A 102 3.48 -7.98 -6.94
C THR A 102 3.08 -9.14 -6.04
N PHE A 103 1.90 -9.06 -5.41
CA PHE A 103 1.38 -10.10 -4.51
C PHE A 103 0.04 -10.70 -4.99
N LYS A 104 -0.70 -10.02 -5.87
CA LYS A 104 -2.07 -10.43 -6.27
C LYS A 104 -2.16 -11.83 -6.91
N PRO A 105 -1.22 -12.25 -7.79
CA PRO A 105 -1.27 -13.58 -8.38
C PRO A 105 -1.13 -14.67 -7.31
N ALA A 106 -0.16 -14.51 -6.41
CA ALA A 106 0.05 -15.43 -5.29
C ALA A 106 -1.09 -15.38 -4.27
N LEU A 107 -1.69 -14.22 -4.03
CA LEU A 107 -2.84 -14.07 -3.13
C LEU A 107 -4.07 -14.87 -3.60
N SER A 108 -4.24 -15.04 -4.92
CA SER A 108 -5.39 -15.73 -5.49
C SER A 108 -5.26 -17.26 -5.44
N GLY A 109 -4.04 -17.79 -5.61
CA GLY A 109 -3.78 -19.24 -5.63
C GLY A 109 -3.20 -19.80 -4.33
N GLU A 110 -2.18 -19.14 -3.78
CA GLU A 110 -1.40 -19.63 -2.64
C GLU A 110 -1.10 -18.49 -1.65
N PRO A 111 -2.09 -18.05 -0.83
CA PRO A 111 -1.93 -16.88 0.04
C PRO A 111 -0.77 -16.96 1.04
N LEU A 112 -0.36 -18.19 1.40
CA LEU A 112 0.71 -18.46 2.36
C LEU A 112 2.07 -18.69 1.68
N ARG A 113 2.15 -18.58 0.35
CA ARG A 113 3.41 -18.69 -0.37
C ARG A 113 4.38 -17.59 0.08
N PRO A 114 5.60 -17.94 0.51
CA PRO A 114 6.67 -16.99 0.73
C PRO A 114 6.96 -16.14 -0.50
N LEU A 115 6.95 -14.82 -0.35
CA LEU A 115 7.30 -13.87 -1.41
C LEU A 115 8.53 -13.02 -1.07
N ALA A 116 8.78 -12.78 0.22
CA ALA A 116 9.89 -11.97 0.71
C ALA A 116 10.41 -12.50 2.05
N ARG A 117 11.49 -11.88 2.53
CA ARG A 117 12.10 -12.20 3.81
C ARG A 117 12.65 -10.93 4.47
N VAL A 118 12.46 -10.82 5.78
CA VAL A 118 13.11 -9.82 6.63
C VAL A 118 13.88 -10.54 7.73
N GLY A 119 15.20 -10.41 7.76
CA GLY A 119 16.03 -11.10 8.73
C GLY A 119 15.91 -12.63 8.62
N ARG A 120 15.20 -13.29 9.54
CA ARG A 120 14.89 -14.74 9.52
C ARG A 120 13.42 -15.03 9.24
N GLU A 121 12.57 -14.02 9.16
CA GLU A 121 11.13 -14.17 9.00
C GLU A 121 10.75 -14.20 7.52
N SER A 122 9.98 -15.22 7.13
CA SER A 122 9.41 -15.32 5.80
C SER A 122 8.08 -14.59 5.73
N LEU A 123 7.88 -13.80 4.68
CA LEU A 123 6.69 -12.98 4.47
C LEU A 123 5.89 -13.53 3.30
N THR A 124 4.60 -13.73 3.52
CA THR A 124 3.69 -14.37 2.57
C THR A 124 2.99 -13.37 1.66
N ALA A 125 2.31 -13.87 0.62
CA ALA A 125 1.40 -13.05 -0.20
C ALA A 125 0.32 -12.35 0.63
N ARG A 126 -0.21 -13.02 1.66
CA ARG A 126 -1.17 -12.45 2.60
C ARG A 126 -0.55 -11.33 3.43
N ASP A 127 0.69 -11.49 3.89
CA ASP A 127 1.40 -10.44 4.64
C ASP A 127 1.65 -9.21 3.79
N ALA A 128 2.06 -9.41 2.53
CA ALA A 128 2.25 -8.33 1.56
C ALA A 128 0.93 -7.58 1.29
N ALA A 129 -0.16 -8.30 1.04
CA ALA A 129 -1.47 -7.70 0.83
C ALA A 129 -1.94 -6.90 2.07
N HIS A 130 -1.76 -7.45 3.28
CA HIS A 130 -2.16 -6.76 4.50
C HIS A 130 -1.31 -5.52 4.78
N ALA A 131 0.01 -5.59 4.58
CA ALA A 131 0.89 -4.44 4.68
C ALA A 131 0.50 -3.37 3.64
N PHE A 132 0.26 -3.77 2.39
CA PHE A 132 -0.17 -2.88 1.33
C PHE A 132 -1.45 -2.12 1.69
N LEU A 133 -2.50 -2.85 2.06
CA LEU A 133 -3.78 -2.25 2.45
C LEU A 133 -3.65 -1.33 3.66
N ARG A 134 -2.89 -1.72 4.68
CA ARG A 134 -2.67 -0.89 5.87
C ARG A 134 -2.04 0.45 5.50
N GLU A 135 -0.93 0.44 4.77
CA GLU A 135 -0.20 1.66 4.43
C GLU A 135 -0.98 2.51 3.42
N LEU A 136 -1.72 1.89 2.48
CA LEU A 136 -2.61 2.60 1.56
C LEU A 136 -3.72 3.34 2.31
N LEU A 137 -4.41 2.67 3.24
CA LEU A 137 -5.49 3.28 4.01
C LEU A 137 -4.97 4.35 4.98
N HIS A 138 -3.76 4.17 5.52
CA HIS A 138 -3.09 5.19 6.31
C HIS A 138 -2.81 6.44 5.46
N GLU A 139 -2.27 6.24 4.27
CA GLU A 139 -1.96 7.33 3.33
C GLU A 139 -3.22 8.07 2.89
N VAL A 140 -4.28 7.34 2.51
CA VAL A 140 -5.58 7.95 2.17
C VAL A 140 -6.11 8.80 3.32
N LYS A 141 -6.03 8.31 4.56
CA LYS A 141 -6.44 9.07 5.74
C LYS A 141 -5.58 10.32 5.93
N ARG A 142 -4.27 10.22 5.71
CA ARG A 142 -3.34 11.34 5.82
C ARG A 142 -3.63 12.42 4.77
N THR A 143 -3.90 12.02 3.52
CA THR A 143 -4.14 12.94 2.41
C THR A 143 -5.54 13.57 2.44
N THR A 144 -6.57 12.81 2.79
CA THR A 144 -7.97 13.27 2.74
C THR A 144 -8.52 13.75 4.08
N GLY A 145 -7.84 13.43 5.19
CA GLY A 145 -8.37 13.58 6.55
C GLY A 145 -9.48 12.58 6.90
N GLN A 146 -9.94 11.77 5.94
CA GLN A 146 -11.07 10.85 6.10
C GLN A 146 -10.61 9.42 6.28
N ARG A 147 -11.24 8.70 7.21
CA ARG A 147 -10.99 7.28 7.41
C ARG A 147 -11.94 6.46 6.54
N VAL A 148 -11.38 5.64 5.65
CA VAL A 148 -12.11 4.59 4.92
C VAL A 148 -12.72 3.62 5.93
N ARG A 149 -14.02 3.34 5.82
CA ARG A 149 -14.78 2.47 6.72
C ARG A 149 -15.29 1.25 5.98
#